data_AF-A0A1M5I952-F1
#
_entry.id   AF-A0A1M5I952-F1
#
_cell.length_a   1.000
_cell.length_b   1.000
_cell.length_c   1.000
_cell.angle_alpha   90.00
_cell.angle_beta   90.00
_cell.angle_gamma   90.00
#
_symmetry.space_group_name_H-M   'P 1'
#
loop_
_entity.id
_entity.type
_entity.pdbx_description
1 polymer ?
#
loop_
_entity_poly.entity_id
_entity_poly.type
_entity_poly.pdbx_seq_one_letter_code
_entity_poly.pdbx_strand_id
1 'polypeptide(L)'
;MCKIKGCEANAVGKGLCAKHYMRARRHGSTKVVNKRGPKGPRGGDGIFFEPGDKDNLKSHLLAHRIRMSPRTFERYWTANKIMLWSRMTEKQMLRTIKDAQRPNGSLNVSKLVRDTVETYVKKHPEFDWD
;
A
#
# COMPACT_ATOMS: atom_id res chain seq x y z
N MET A 1 -22.17 -2.84 -27.54
CA MET A 1 -20.70 -3.02 -27.54
C MET A 1 -19.98 -1.73 -27.13
N CYS A 2 -18.69 -1.79 -26.75
CA CYS A 2 -17.89 -0.62 -26.37
C CYS A 2 -17.56 0.29 -27.56
N LYS A 3 -17.64 1.61 -27.38
CA LYS A 3 -17.32 2.64 -28.39
C LYS A 3 -15.82 2.76 -28.74
N ILE A 4 -14.93 2.06 -28.03
CA ILE A 4 -13.49 2.12 -28.32
C ILE A 4 -13.17 1.17 -29.47
N LYS A 5 -12.57 1.70 -30.55
CA LYS A 5 -12.15 0.93 -31.73
C LYS A 5 -11.31 -0.29 -31.31
N GLY A 6 -11.71 -1.47 -31.76
CA GLY A 6 -11.05 -2.75 -31.42
C GLY A 6 -11.38 -3.31 -30.04
N CYS A 7 -12.40 -2.79 -29.34
CA CYS A 7 -12.86 -3.35 -28.07
C CYS A 7 -14.23 -4.03 -28.22
N GLU A 8 -14.23 -5.35 -28.11
CA GLU A 8 -15.43 -6.18 -28.28
C GLU A 8 -16.22 -6.37 -26.98
N ALA A 9 -15.73 -5.81 -25.86
CA ALA A 9 -16.40 -5.93 -24.57
C ALA A 9 -17.73 -5.17 -24.53
N ASN A 10 -18.69 -5.71 -23.77
CA ASN A 10 -19.99 -5.08 -23.58
C ASN A 10 -19.88 -3.74 -22.84
N ALA A 11 -20.65 -2.76 -23.31
CA ALA A 11 -20.72 -1.46 -22.66
C ALA A 11 -21.55 -1.57 -21.38
N VAL A 12 -21.04 -0.99 -20.29
CA VAL A 12 -21.72 -0.96 -18.99
C VAL A 12 -22.21 0.45 -18.63
N GLY A 13 -21.74 1.49 -19.33
CA GLY A 13 -22.16 2.87 -19.11
C GLY A 13 -21.42 3.84 -20.04
N LYS A 14 -22.11 4.92 -20.46
CA LYS A 14 -21.58 5.93 -21.41
C LYS A 14 -21.06 5.34 -22.74
N GLY A 15 -21.56 4.17 -23.15
CA GLY A 15 -21.05 3.43 -24.31
C GLY A 15 -19.65 2.82 -24.11
N LEU A 16 -19.15 2.73 -22.88
CA LEU A 16 -17.84 2.18 -22.56
C LEU A 16 -17.99 0.86 -21.78
N CYS A 17 -17.09 -0.09 -22.01
CA CYS A 17 -16.97 -1.27 -21.14
C CYS A 17 -16.44 -0.88 -19.76
N ALA A 18 -16.56 -1.75 -18.77
CA ALA A 18 -16.14 -1.44 -17.39
C ALA A 18 -14.69 -0.94 -17.32
N LYS A 19 -13.78 -1.55 -18.09
CA LYS A 19 -12.36 -1.15 -18.14
C LYS A 19 -12.18 0.27 -18.69
N HIS A 20 -12.81 0.58 -19.81
CA HIS A 20 -12.68 1.91 -20.44
C HIS A 20 -13.43 2.98 -19.65
N TYR A 21 -14.60 2.65 -19.09
CA TYR A 21 -15.35 3.53 -18.21
C TYR A 21 -14.52 3.93 -16.98
N MET A 22 -13.88 2.96 -16.32
CA MET A 22 -13.05 3.23 -15.14
C MET A 22 -11.80 4.05 -15.47
N ARG A 23 -11.19 3.86 -16.64
CA ARG A 23 -10.07 4.70 -17.10
C ARG A 23 -10.52 6.13 -17.37
N ALA A 24 -11.62 6.32 -18.11
CA ALA A 24 -12.20 7.63 -18.37
C ALA A 24 -12.56 8.36 -17.06
N ARG A 25 -13.16 7.65 -16.10
CA ARG A 25 -13.55 8.22 -14.81
C ARG A 25 -12.35 8.62 -13.95
N ARG A 26 -11.26 7.84 -13.94
CA ARG A 26 -10.10 8.09 -13.08
C ARG A 26 -9.06 9.03 -13.68
N HIS A 27 -8.97 9.10 -15.01
CA HIS A 27 -7.87 9.76 -15.71
C HIS A 27 -8.33 10.68 -16.85
N GLY A 28 -9.64 10.90 -17.02
CA GLY A 28 -10.20 11.71 -18.11
C GLY A 28 -10.06 11.07 -19.50
N SER A 29 -9.41 9.90 -19.62
CA SER A 29 -9.10 9.26 -20.90
C SER A 29 -9.23 7.74 -20.81
N THR A 30 -9.79 7.14 -21.85
CA THR A 30 -9.92 5.68 -22.01
C THR A 30 -8.60 5.00 -22.39
N LYS A 31 -7.61 5.78 -22.85
CA LYS A 31 -6.32 5.29 -23.36
C LYS A 31 -5.29 5.07 -22.24
N VAL A 32 -5.53 5.56 -21.03
CA VAL A 32 -4.56 5.42 -19.94
C VAL A 32 -4.45 3.96 -19.51
N VAL A 33 -3.27 3.38 -19.75
CA VAL A 33 -2.93 2.02 -19.32
C VAL A 33 -1.76 2.11 -18.35
N ASN A 34 -2.06 2.06 -17.05
CA ASN A 34 -1.01 1.92 -16.06
C ASN A 34 -0.40 0.53 -16.19
N LYS A 35 0.92 0.45 -16.43
CA LYS A 35 1.65 -0.80 -16.31
C LYS A 35 1.42 -1.31 -14.88
N ARG A 36 1.01 -2.57 -14.74
CA ARG A 36 0.97 -3.20 -13.42
C ARG A 36 2.39 -3.07 -12.85
N GLY A 37 2.49 -2.64 -11.59
CA GLY A 37 3.78 -2.69 -10.90
C GLY A 37 4.35 -4.12 -10.96
N PRO A 38 5.66 -4.29 -10.73
CA PRO A 38 6.26 -5.62 -10.65
C PRO A 38 5.39 -6.52 -9.76
N LYS A 39 5.03 -7.71 -10.25
CA LYS A 39 4.38 -8.70 -9.38
C LYS A 39 5.41 -9.04 -8.31
N GLY A 40 5.17 -8.61 -7.07
CA GLY A 40 6.02 -9.01 -5.95
C GLY A 40 6.07 -10.53 -5.84
N PRO A 41 7.11 -11.10 -5.21
CA PRO A 41 7.21 -12.55 -5.03
C PRO A 41 5.93 -13.08 -4.40
N ARG A 42 5.38 -14.13 -4.99
CA ARG A 42 4.32 -14.91 -4.33
C ARG A 42 5.01 -15.62 -3.17
N GLY A 43 4.37 -15.65 -1.99
CA GLY A 43 4.96 -16.31 -0.82
C GLY A 43 5.38 -17.73 -1.20
N GLY A 44 6.67 -18.03 -1.09
CA GLY A 44 7.27 -19.30 -1.49
C GLY A 44 8.60 -19.18 -2.25
N ASP A 45 8.82 -18.08 -2.98
CA ASP A 45 9.94 -18.02 -3.94
C ASP A 45 11.18 -17.36 -3.32
N GLY A 46 11.88 -18.14 -2.48
CA GLY A 46 13.33 -18.09 -2.23
C GLY A 46 14.03 -16.73 -2.10
N ILE A 47 14.16 -16.26 -0.87
CA ILE A 47 15.42 -15.72 -0.31
C ILE A 47 15.34 -15.94 1.20
N PHE A 48 15.88 -17.07 1.65
CA PHE A 48 16.06 -17.36 3.07
C PHE A 48 17.16 -16.43 3.61
N PHE A 49 16.77 -15.28 4.17
CA PHE A 49 17.51 -14.74 5.29
C PHE A 49 16.78 -15.26 6.51
N GLU A 50 17.39 -16.16 7.28
CA GLU A 50 16.81 -16.57 8.55
C GLU A 50 16.54 -15.30 9.38
N PRO A 51 15.31 -15.12 9.88
CA PRO A 51 14.98 -13.91 10.60
C PRO A 51 15.71 -13.94 11.93
N GLY A 52 16.83 -13.21 12.01
CA GLY A 52 17.32 -12.68 13.28
C GLY A 52 16.17 -11.88 13.91
N ASP A 53 15.68 -12.39 15.03
CA ASP A 53 14.59 -11.91 15.89
C ASP A 53 13.48 -11.12 15.17
N LYS A 54 12.38 -11.82 14.87
CA LYS A 54 11.11 -11.26 14.37
C LYS A 54 10.49 -10.20 15.30
N ASP A 55 11.11 -9.99 16.46
CA ASP A 55 10.71 -9.08 17.52
C ASP A 55 11.53 -7.78 17.57
N ASN A 56 12.50 -7.58 16.66
CA ASN A 56 13.31 -6.35 16.57
C ASN A 56 12.83 -5.43 15.44
N LEU A 57 12.46 -4.19 15.78
CA LEU A 57 12.02 -3.17 14.81
C LEU A 57 13.05 -2.90 13.71
N LYS A 58 14.36 -2.89 14.02
CA LYS A 58 15.42 -2.68 13.02
C LYS A 58 15.46 -3.80 11.99
N SER A 59 15.33 -5.06 12.41
CA SER A 59 15.24 -6.22 11.52
C SER A 59 14.01 -6.11 10.61
N HIS A 60 12.90 -5.62 11.15
CA HIS A 60 11.66 -5.38 10.40
C HIS A 60 11.82 -4.29 9.33
N LEU A 61 12.43 -3.15 9.70
CA LEU A 61 12.72 -2.04 8.78
C LEU A 61 13.66 -2.46 7.64
N LEU A 62 14.71 -3.23 7.94
CA LEU A 62 15.67 -3.73 6.96
C LEU A 62 15.04 -4.75 6.00
N ALA A 63 14.27 -5.71 6.51
CA ALA A 63 13.57 -6.71 5.69
C ALA A 63 12.55 -6.09 4.73
N HIS A 64 11.95 -4.95 5.10
CA HIS A 64 11.00 -4.23 4.25
C HIS A 64 11.64 -3.26 3.24
N ARG A 65 12.90 -2.83 3.45
CA ARG A 65 13.61 -1.89 2.56
C ARG A 65 14.01 -2.50 1.21
N ILE A 66 14.27 -3.81 1.14
CA ILE A 66 14.82 -4.48 -0.06
C ILE A 66 13.74 -4.75 -1.14
N ARG A 67 12.43 -4.69 -0.79
CA ARG A 67 11.33 -5.24 -1.60
C ARG A 67 10.33 -4.20 -2.15
N MET A 68 10.56 -2.90 -1.97
CA MET A 68 9.60 -1.83 -2.29
C MET A 68 10.06 -0.96 -3.47
N SER A 69 9.13 -0.53 -4.33
CA SER A 69 9.40 0.56 -5.28
C SER A 69 9.70 1.85 -4.51
N PRO A 70 10.45 2.82 -5.09
CA PRO A 70 10.74 4.08 -4.40
C PRO A 70 9.48 4.77 -3.85
N ARG A 71 8.41 4.84 -4.65
CA ARG A 71 7.11 5.39 -4.21
C ARG A 71 6.49 4.64 -3.04
N THR A 72 6.62 3.31 -3.01
CA THR A 72 6.09 2.48 -1.92
C THR A 72 6.92 2.67 -0.65
N PHE A 73 8.24 2.74 -0.79
CA PHE A 73 9.17 2.97 0.30
C PHE A 73 8.92 4.33 0.96
N GLU A 74 8.73 5.41 0.19
CA GLU A 74 8.42 6.74 0.75
C GLU A 74 7.16 6.72 1.61
N ARG A 75 6.10 6.06 1.14
CA ARG A 75 4.85 5.94 1.92
C ARG A 75 5.04 5.10 3.18
N TYR A 76 5.82 4.03 3.09
CA TYR A 76 6.17 3.22 4.25
C TYR A 76 6.99 4.02 5.26
N TRP A 77 7.96 4.80 4.79
CA TRP A 77 8.77 5.67 5.63
C TRP A 77 7.94 6.74 6.33
N THR A 78 6.97 7.34 5.64
CA THR A 78 5.99 8.25 6.27
C THR A 78 5.27 7.60 7.44
N ALA A 79 4.78 6.36 7.29
CA ALA A 79 4.15 5.66 8.41
C ALA A 79 5.11 5.45 9.59
N ASN A 80 6.37 5.12 9.33
CA ASN A 80 7.38 4.96 10.38
C ASN A 80 7.64 6.27 11.14
N LYS A 81 7.76 7.39 10.43
CA LYS A 81 7.88 8.71 11.06
C LYS A 81 6.66 9.03 11.94
N ILE A 82 5.46 8.76 11.46
CA ILE A 82 4.23 9.01 12.21
C ILE A 82 4.18 8.16 13.49
N MET A 83 4.59 6.89 13.43
CA MET A 83 4.68 6.04 14.62
C MET A 83 5.65 6.62 15.68
N LEU A 84 6.81 7.12 15.23
CA LEU A 84 7.80 7.76 16.10
C LEU A 84 7.28 9.08 16.69
N TRP A 85 6.67 9.94 15.86
CA TRP A 85 6.07 11.21 16.30
C TRP A 85 4.91 10.99 17.27
N SER A 86 4.14 9.91 17.09
CA SER A 86 3.09 9.47 18.01
C SER A 86 3.63 8.89 19.33
N ARG A 87 4.95 8.86 19.53
CA ARG A 87 5.63 8.22 20.67
C ARG A 87 5.12 6.80 20.93
N MET A 88 4.95 6.00 19.87
CA MET A 88 4.57 4.60 20.02
C MET A 88 5.71 3.79 20.65
N THR A 89 5.37 2.82 21.48
CA THR A 89 6.35 1.83 21.96
C THR A 89 6.65 0.83 20.84
N GLU A 90 7.79 0.13 20.92
CA GLU A 90 8.15 -0.90 19.94
C GLU A 90 7.07 -1.97 19.79
N LYS A 91 6.47 -2.41 20.91
CA LYS A 91 5.33 -3.35 20.90
C LYS A 91 4.12 -2.81 20.14
N GLN A 92 3.82 -1.52 20.28
CA GLN A 92 2.73 -0.88 19.54
C GLN A 92 3.06 -0.83 18.04
N MET A 93 4.27 -0.43 17.67
CA MET A 93 4.70 -0.38 16.27
C MET A 93 4.62 -1.76 15.61
N LEU A 94 5.15 -2.80 16.25
CA LEU A 94 5.11 -4.18 15.74
C LEU A 94 3.67 -4.67 15.57
N ARG A 95 2.78 -4.35 16.49
CA ARG A 95 1.36 -4.70 16.39
C ARG A 95 0.72 -4.03 15.17
N THR A 96 0.90 -2.72 15.02
CA THR A 96 0.36 -1.96 13.88
C THR A 96 0.88 -2.50 12.54
N ILE A 97 2.17 -2.87 12.47
CA ILE A 97 2.72 -3.43 11.24
C ILE A 97 2.15 -4.84 10.97
N LYS A 98 2.05 -5.70 11.99
CA LYS A 98 1.42 -7.04 11.87
C LYS A 98 -0.04 -6.93 11.40
N ASP A 99 -0.82 -6.00 11.94
CA ASP A 99 -2.22 -5.77 11.54
C ASP A 99 -2.36 -5.30 10.09
N ALA A 100 -1.32 -4.65 9.55
CA ALA A 100 -1.26 -4.24 8.15
C ALA A 100 -0.69 -5.32 7.20
N GLN A 101 -0.18 -6.44 7.72
CA GLN A 101 0.31 -7.55 6.89
C GLN A 101 -0.85 -8.40 6.37
N ARG A 102 -0.71 -8.88 5.13
CA ARG A 102 -1.63 -9.86 4.53
C ARG A 102 -1.24 -11.28 4.96
N PRO A 103 -2.12 -12.28 4.79
CA PRO A 103 -1.79 -13.68 5.09
C PRO A 103 -0.54 -14.22 4.37
N ASN A 104 -0.20 -13.65 3.22
CA ASN A 104 1.01 -14.01 2.46
C ASN A 104 2.29 -13.27 2.92
N GLY A 105 2.25 -12.56 4.04
CA GLY A 105 3.37 -11.78 4.59
C GLY A 105 3.63 -10.44 3.90
N SER A 106 2.93 -10.11 2.81
CA SER A 106 3.11 -8.80 2.16
C SER A 106 2.46 -7.68 2.97
N LEU A 107 3.16 -6.56 3.12
CA LEU A 107 2.67 -5.41 3.87
C LEU A 107 1.69 -4.57 3.02
N ASN A 108 0.54 -4.22 3.60
CA ASN A 108 -0.37 -3.23 3.03
C ASN A 108 0.01 -1.82 3.51
N VAL A 109 0.96 -1.18 2.80
CA VAL A 109 1.46 0.17 3.16
C VAL A 109 0.35 1.21 3.24
N SER A 110 -0.69 1.13 2.39
CA SER A 110 -1.82 2.06 2.47
C SER A 110 -2.63 1.90 3.77
N LYS A 111 -2.80 0.67 4.25
CA LYS A 111 -3.45 0.41 5.54
C LYS A 111 -2.55 0.90 6.69
N LEU A 112 -1.26 0.57 6.66
CA LEU A 112 -0.30 1.00 7.68
C LEU A 112 -0.28 2.54 7.83
N VAL A 113 -0.21 3.29 6.73
CA VAL A 113 -0.25 4.76 6.77
C VAL A 113 -1.56 5.24 7.41
N ARG A 114 -2.70 4.67 7.04
CA ARG A 114 -4.00 5.06 7.62
C ARG A 114 -4.05 4.82 9.13
N ASP A 115 -3.70 3.61 9.55
CA ASP A 115 -3.77 3.21 10.96
C ASP A 115 -2.83 4.08 11.84
N THR A 116 -1.66 4.45 11.29
CA THR A 116 -0.69 5.32 11.98
C THR A 116 -1.16 6.76 12.07
N VAL A 117 -1.76 7.31 11.00
CA VAL A 117 -2.39 8.64 11.01
C VAL A 117 -3.54 8.69 12.02
N GLU A 118 -4.44 7.71 12.00
CA GLU A 118 -5.55 7.63 12.97
C GLU A 118 -5.04 7.60 14.42
N THR A 119 -3.95 6.87 14.66
CA THR A 119 -3.30 6.83 15.99
C THR A 119 -2.72 8.19 16.37
N TYR A 120 -2.06 8.86 15.43
CA TYR A 120 -1.47 10.19 15.66
C TYR A 120 -2.55 11.22 15.99
N VAL A 121 -3.60 11.32 15.16
CA VAL A 121 -4.73 12.25 15.37
C VAL A 121 -5.39 12.02 16.73
N LYS A 122 -5.63 10.76 17.12
CA LYS A 122 -6.18 10.44 18.44
C LYS A 122 -5.32 10.91 19.62
N LYS A 123 -4.00 10.97 19.44
CA LYS A 123 -3.06 11.44 20.47
C LYS A 123 -2.83 12.95 20.42
N HIS A 124 -3.17 13.58 19.31
CA HIS A 124 -2.90 14.99 19.01
C HIS A 124 -4.17 15.72 18.55
N PRO A 125 -5.24 15.73 19.37
CA PRO A 125 -6.50 16.39 19.01
C PRO A 125 -6.38 17.92 18.88
N GLU A 126 -5.30 18.50 19.39
CA GLU A 126 -5.00 19.94 19.30
C GLU A 126 -4.64 20.41 17.89
N PHE A 127 -4.26 19.50 17.01
CA PHE A 127 -4.02 19.82 15.61
C PHE A 127 -5.33 19.60 14.84
N ASP A 128 -5.91 20.69 14.33
CA ASP A 128 -7.03 20.65 13.42
C ASP A 128 -6.54 20.20 12.03
N TRP A 129 -7.13 19.13 11.51
CA TRP A 129 -6.71 18.47 10.26
C TRP A 129 -7.75 18.61 9.14
N ASP A 130 -8.76 19.48 9.32
CA ASP A 130 -9.79 19.81 8.32
C ASP A 130 -9.27 20.71 7.17
#